data_AF-A0A289GHM5-F1
#
_entry.id   AF-A0A289GHM5-F1
#
_cell.length_a   1.000
_cell.length_b   1.000
_cell.length_c   1.000
_cell.angle_alpha   90.00
_cell.angle_beta   90.00
_cell.angle_gamma   90.00
#
_symmetry.space_group_name_H-M   'P 1'
#
loop_
_entity.id
_entity.type
_entity.pdbx_description
1 polymer ?
#
loop_
_entity_poly.entity_id
_entity_poly.type
_entity_poly.pdbx_seq_one_letter_code
_entity_poly.pdbx_strand_id
1 'polypeptide(L)' 'MEHITNASRGTANARNFYYALVFVITVLCSKLVVALSAP' A
#
# COMPACT_ATOMS: atom_id res chain seq x y z
N MET A 1 28.64 3.75 -8.66
CA MET A 1 27.84 4.00 -9.88
C MET A 1 26.58 3.15 -9.76
N GLU A 2 25.50 3.69 -9.20
CA GLU A 2 24.25 2.94 -9.11
C GLU A 2 23.58 2.94 -10.48
N HIS A 3 23.62 1.79 -11.14
CA HIS A 3 22.93 1.53 -12.38
C HIS A 3 21.44 1.32 -12.06
N ILE A 4 20.75 2.41 -11.70
CA ILE A 4 19.30 2.40 -11.55
C ILE A 4 18.71 2.29 -12.95
N THR A 5 18.65 1.07 -13.48
CA THR A 5 17.85 0.78 -14.65
C THR A 5 16.39 1.06 -14.30
N ASN A 6 15.60 1.61 -15.24
CA ASN A 6 14.20 1.96 -15.01
C ASN A 6 13.36 0.79 -14.44
N ALA A 7 13.80 -0.45 -14.67
CA ALA A 7 13.24 -1.65 -14.04
C ALA A 7 13.31 -1.63 -12.50
N SER A 8 14.45 -1.25 -11.92
CA SER A 8 14.60 -1.11 -10.46
C SER A 8 13.71 0.02 -9.90
N ARG A 9 13.50 1.12 -10.64
CA ARG A 9 12.54 2.17 -10.27
C ARG A 9 11.10 1.66 -10.29
N GLY A 10 10.73 0.91 -11.33
CA GLY A 10 9.42 0.27 -11.44
C GLY A 10 9.14 -0.70 -10.29
N THR A 11 10.11 -1.55 -9.92
CA THR A 11 9.95 -2.51 -8.81
C THR A 11 10.01 -1.85 -7.44
N ALA A 12 10.89 -0.86 -7.22
CA ALA A 12 10.91 -0.07 -5.98
C ALA A 12 9.61 0.74 -5.81
N ASN A 13 9.12 1.34 -6.90
CA ASN A 13 7.84 2.05 -6.92
C ASN A 13 6.65 1.08 -6.70
N ALA A 14 6.67 -0.11 -7.30
CA ALA A 14 5.64 -1.12 -7.11
C ALA A 14 5.61 -1.64 -5.66
N ARG A 15 6.78 -1.88 -5.05
CA ARG A 15 6.87 -2.24 -3.62
C ARG A 15 6.33 -1.12 -2.74
N ASN A 16 6.74 0.13 -2.97
CA ASN A 16 6.26 1.26 -2.19
C ASN A 16 4.75 1.47 -2.34
N PHE A 17 4.23 1.37 -3.57
CA PHE A 17 2.81 1.44 -3.85
C PHE A 17 2.04 0.27 -3.22
N TYR A 18 2.59 -0.94 -3.22
CA TYR A 18 2.00 -2.09 -2.54
C TYR A 18 1.88 -1.85 -1.03
N TYR A 19 2.95 -1.38 -0.37
CA TYR A 19 2.89 -1.06 1.06
C TYR A 19 1.88 0.06 1.36
N ALA A 20 1.83 1.11 0.53
CA ALA A 20 0.84 2.17 0.65
C ALA A 20 -0.60 1.66 0.46
N LEU A 21 -0.83 0.82 -0.55
CA LEU A 21 -2.13 0.24 -0.85
C LEU A 21 -2.60 -0.66 0.29
N VAL A 22 -1.72 -1.54 0.80
CA VAL A 22 -2.02 -2.40 1.96
C VAL A 22 -2.39 -1.53 3.17
N PHE A 23 -1.62 -0.48 3.46
CA PHE A 23 -1.92 0.43 4.56
C PHE A 23 -3.31 1.10 4.43
N VAL A 24 -3.63 1.63 3.25
CA VAL A 24 -4.93 2.24 2.97
C VAL A 24 -6.06 1.22 3.13
N ILE A 25 -5.90 0.01 2.59
CA ILE A 25 -6.90 -1.06 2.71
C ILE A 25 -7.11 -1.45 4.17
N THR A 26 -6.03 -1.60 4.96
CA THR A 26 -6.12 -1.94 6.39
C THR A 26 -6.92 -0.88 7.15
N VAL A 27 -6.57 0.40 7.00
CA VAL A 27 -7.27 1.50 7.67
C VAL A 27 -8.73 1.58 7.24
N LEU A 28 -9.01 1.44 5.94
CA LEU A 28 -10.38 1.45 5.41
C LEU A 28 -11.19 0.30 5.99
N CYS A 29 -10.66 -0.93 5.96
CA CYS A 29 -11.34 -2.11 6.45
C CYS A 29 -11.62 -2.01 7.96
N SER A 30 -10.66 -1.52 8.75
CA SER A 30 -10.90 -1.25 10.18
C SER A 30 -12.02 -0.24 10.41
N LYS A 31 -12.10 0.84 9.61
CA LYS A 31 -13.19 1.82 9.70
C LYS A 31 -14.53 1.22 9.30
N LEU A 32 -14.56 0.39 8.26
CA LEU A 32 -15.77 -0.31 7.81
C LEU A 32 -16.27 -1.31 8.85
N VAL A 33 -15.37 -2.10 9.43
CA VAL A 33 -15.70 -3.05 10.50
C VAL A 33 -16.27 -2.31 11.70
N VAL A 34 -15.65 -1.21 12.14
CA VAL A 34 -16.16 -0.40 13.25
C VAL A 34 -17.55 0.14 12.94
N ALA A 35 -17.76 0.68 11.74
CA ALA A 35 -19.07 1.19 11.31
C ALA A 35 -20.16 0.11 11.25
N LEU A 36 -19.81 -1.09 10.78
CA LEU A 36 -20.73 -2.23 10.69
C LEU A 36 -21.01 -2.87 12.06
N SER A 37 -20.07 -2.74 13.01
CA SER A 37 -20.20 -3.26 14.38
C SER A 37 -20.95 -2.34 15.32
N ALA A 38 -21.27 -1.11 14.91
CA ALA A 38 -22.12 -0.23 15.69
C ALA A 38 -23.52 -0.88 15.82
N PRO A 39 -24.02 -1.12 17.05
CA PRO A 39 -25.29 -1.79 17.31
C PRO A 39 -26.52 -0.93 16.94
#